data_AF-A0A8T5ES76-F1
#
_entry.id   AF-A0A8T5ES76-F1
#
_cell.length_a   1.000
_cell.length_b   1.000
_cell.length_c   1.000
_cell.angle_alpha   90.00
_cell.angle_beta   90.00
_cell.angle_gamma   90.00
#
_symmetry.space_group_name_H-M   'P 1'
#
loop_
_entity.id
_entity.type
_entity.pdbx_description
1 polymer ?
#
loop_
_entity_poly.entity_id
_entity_poly.type
_entity_poly.pdbx_seq_one_letter_code
_entity_poly.pdbx_strand_id
1 'polypeptide(L)'
;MRWDVIGLVLGWTIRVVCIPLSVVGIFSFYVEGQEYAIKTYLIPLILAAFVSQWFINKSQNSNSTQRVRDREAFASVALGWIPVIALGSMPFWLGGTFYGPYDLISNDASFVEVLHGLLYSWFESMSGFTTTGATLIDSTLSPICINAGQDIDCIAEQPKSILLWRSLTQWLGGIGVIMLGLLIFSSVLGGGMNLARAELTGPSLSRLGPDLQSTARILWLIYTFLTVFEIGLLYFLGDMSIFNSINYSFSTLATGGFGTSDGGIMSFDSALIESIIMVFMLLACINYSLYYLIISGRSKDALKDEELRTYLLIIFIAWLAMGFNLL
;
A
#
# COMPACT_ATOMS: atom_id res chain seq x y z
N MET A 1 -24.05 13.82 11.97
CA MET A 1 -22.89 12.97 11.60
C MET A 1 -22.10 12.72 12.88
N ARG A 2 -21.79 11.46 13.22
CA ARG A 2 -21.05 11.13 14.45
C ARG A 2 -19.54 11.31 14.24
N TRP A 3 -19.05 12.51 14.53
CA TRP A 3 -17.64 12.87 14.39
C TRP A 3 -16.74 12.16 15.41
N ASP A 4 -17.31 11.71 16.52
CA ASP A 4 -16.68 10.82 17.49
C ASP A 4 -16.24 9.50 16.80
N VAL A 5 -17.15 8.81 16.11
CA VAL A 5 -16.82 7.54 15.43
C VAL A 5 -15.77 7.74 14.35
N ILE A 6 -15.90 8.78 13.53
CA ILE A 6 -14.93 9.11 12.48
C ILE A 6 -13.56 9.37 13.12
N GLY A 7 -13.50 10.18 14.17
CA GLY A 7 -12.27 10.45 14.91
C GLY A 7 -11.62 9.19 15.49
N LEU A 8 -12.42 8.22 15.97
CA LEU A 8 -11.90 6.94 16.45
C LEU A 8 -11.18 6.18 15.34
N VAL A 9 -11.84 6.05 14.18
CA VAL A 9 -11.29 5.35 13.01
C VAL A 9 -10.00 6.02 12.55
N LEU A 10 -10.02 7.35 12.38
CA LEU A 10 -8.82 8.12 12.00
C LEU A 10 -7.66 7.90 12.99
N GLY A 11 -7.94 7.98 14.29
CA GLY A 11 -6.93 7.78 15.33
C GLY A 11 -6.30 6.39 15.29
N TRP A 12 -7.11 5.34 15.11
CA TRP A 12 -6.61 3.97 14.97
C TRP A 12 -5.84 3.75 13.67
N THR A 13 -6.31 4.31 12.55
CA THR A 13 -5.62 4.23 11.26
C THR A 13 -4.21 4.84 11.36
N ILE A 14 -4.09 6.04 11.92
CA ILE A 14 -2.79 6.70 12.13
C ILE A 14 -1.89 5.83 13.03
N ARG A 15 -2.44 5.26 14.10
CA ARG A 15 -1.70 4.39 15.02
C ARG A 15 -1.17 3.12 14.36
N VAL A 16 -1.95 2.52 13.47
CA VAL A 16 -1.52 1.33 12.72
C VAL A 16 -0.36 1.67 11.79
N VAL A 17 -0.38 2.84 11.14
CA VAL A 17 0.72 3.29 10.26
C VAL A 17 2.02 3.56 11.04
N CYS A 18 1.96 3.84 12.35
CA CYS A 18 3.17 3.95 13.17
C CYS A 18 4.01 2.66 13.18
N ILE A 19 3.39 1.49 13.07
CA ILE A 19 4.09 0.19 13.11
C ILE A 19 5.09 0.07 11.95
N PRO A 20 4.67 0.11 10.67
CA PRO A 20 5.59 0.03 9.54
C PRO A 20 6.59 1.19 9.54
N LEU A 21 6.17 2.39 9.92
CA LEU A 21 7.06 3.55 10.02
C LEU A 21 8.18 3.33 11.06
N SER A 22 7.85 2.70 12.19
CA SER A 22 8.83 2.32 13.22
C SER A 22 9.78 1.23 12.72
N VAL A 23 9.28 0.24 11.99
CA VAL A 23 10.10 -0.82 11.39
C VAL A 23 11.12 -0.23 10.43
N VAL A 24 10.70 0.69 9.55
CA VAL A 24 11.62 1.36 8.62
C VAL A 24 12.58 2.30 9.36
N GLY A 25 12.13 3.01 10.39
CA GLY A 25 13.01 3.84 11.22
C GLY A 25 14.09 3.03 11.94
N ILE A 26 13.76 1.84 12.46
CA ILE A 26 14.72 0.91 13.06
C ILE A 26 15.69 0.37 12.00
N PHE A 27 15.18 -0.05 10.84
CA PHE A 27 16.01 -0.45 9.71
C PHE A 27 16.99 0.67 9.33
N SER A 28 16.50 1.91 9.30
CA SER A 28 17.32 3.05 8.95
C SER A 28 18.45 3.32 9.95
N PHE A 29 18.16 3.15 11.23
CA PHE A 29 19.15 3.28 12.29
C PHE A 29 20.34 2.33 12.08
N TYR A 30 20.11 1.12 11.58
CA TYR A 30 21.16 0.14 11.30
C TYR A 30 21.88 0.37 9.98
N VAL A 31 21.18 0.88 8.95
CA VAL A 31 21.71 0.96 7.58
C VAL A 31 22.33 2.32 7.27
N GLU A 32 21.61 3.41 7.52
CA GLU A 32 22.10 4.78 7.27
C GLU A 32 22.67 5.45 8.52
N GLY A 33 22.41 4.89 9.70
CA GLY A 33 22.97 5.33 10.98
C GLY A 33 22.03 6.20 11.81
N GLN A 34 22.43 6.43 13.05
CA GLN A 34 21.59 7.06 14.08
C GLN A 34 21.13 8.47 13.72
N GLU A 35 22.03 9.32 13.18
CA GLU A 35 21.71 10.72 12.91
C GLU A 35 20.64 10.85 11.83
N TYR A 36 20.83 10.14 10.71
CA TYR A 36 19.88 10.12 9.60
C TYR A 36 18.51 9.58 10.05
N ALA A 37 18.49 8.40 10.69
CA ALA A 37 17.25 7.78 11.14
C ALA A 37 16.43 8.66 12.11
N ILE A 38 17.11 9.37 13.02
CA ILE A 38 16.45 10.29 13.95
C ILE A 38 15.84 11.48 13.20
N LYS A 39 16.59 12.12 12.29
CA LYS A 39 16.10 13.26 11.51
C LYS A 39 14.88 12.89 10.66
N THR A 40 14.92 11.72 10.03
CA THR A 40 13.89 11.30 9.07
C THR A 40 12.63 10.74 9.74
N TYR A 41 12.76 9.90 10.78
CA TYR A 41 11.64 9.10 11.28
C TYR A 41 11.14 9.47 12.67
N LEU A 42 11.93 10.15 13.52
CA LEU A 42 11.51 10.45 14.90
C LEU A 42 10.36 11.46 14.95
N ILE A 43 10.46 12.56 14.21
CA ILE A 43 9.41 13.60 14.17
C ILE A 43 8.07 13.02 13.68
N PRO A 44 8.02 12.27 12.56
CA PRO A 44 6.80 11.60 12.11
C PRO A 44 6.20 10.67 13.16
N LEU A 45 7.02 9.84 13.83
CA LEU A 45 6.54 8.91 14.85
C LEU A 45 5.94 9.63 16.06
N ILE A 46 6.58 10.70 16.52
CA ILE A 46 6.08 11.53 17.62
C ILE A 46 4.74 12.16 17.23
N LEU A 47 4.67 12.81 16.06
CA LEU A 47 3.45 13.44 15.57
C LEU A 47 2.31 12.42 15.42
N ALA A 48 2.57 11.25 14.85
CA ALA A 48 1.59 10.20 14.70
C ALA A 48 1.09 9.67 16.05
N ALA A 49 1.97 9.48 17.03
CA ALA A 49 1.60 9.05 18.37
C ALA A 49 0.71 10.09 19.08
N PHE A 50 1.08 11.37 19.04
CA PHE A 50 0.30 12.45 19.65
C PHE A 50 -1.05 12.65 18.96
N VAL A 51 -1.08 12.75 17.63
CA VAL A 51 -2.31 12.97 16.86
C VAL A 51 -3.25 11.78 17.01
N SER A 52 -2.75 10.54 16.90
CA SER A 52 -3.59 9.35 17.11
C SER A 52 -4.19 9.30 18.52
N GLN A 53 -3.39 9.56 19.55
CA GLN A 53 -3.87 9.54 20.94
C GLN A 53 -4.90 10.65 21.21
N TRP A 54 -4.70 11.84 20.63
CA TRP A 54 -5.65 12.94 20.74
C TRP A 54 -7.01 12.58 20.12
N PHE A 55 -7.02 12.02 18.92
CA PHE A 55 -8.25 11.56 18.25
C PHE A 55 -8.97 10.47 19.03
N ILE A 56 -8.23 9.47 19.54
CA ILE A 56 -8.79 8.38 20.32
C ILE A 56 -9.40 8.90 21.63
N ASN A 57 -8.67 9.73 22.40
CA ASN A 57 -9.16 10.28 23.67
C ASN A 57 -10.42 11.12 23.48
N LYS A 58 -10.46 11.96 22.45
CA LYS A 58 -11.63 12.80 22.15
C LYS A 58 -12.85 11.97 21.75
N SER A 59 -12.64 10.74 21.28
CA SER A 59 -13.68 9.82 20.83
C SER A 59 -14.14 8.81 21.89
N GLN A 60 -13.48 8.71 23.04
CA GLN A 60 -13.80 7.71 24.09
C GLN A 60 -15.22 7.82 24.67
N ASN A 61 -15.91 8.96 24.51
CA ASN A 61 -17.32 9.12 24.88
C ASN A 61 -18.31 8.54 23.84
N SER A 62 -17.82 7.91 22.77
CA SER A 62 -18.65 7.22 21.79
C SER A 62 -19.17 5.91 22.35
N ASN A 63 -20.50 5.75 22.46
CA ASN A 63 -21.11 4.45 22.73
C ASN A 63 -20.79 3.48 21.56
N SER A 64 -19.76 2.65 21.74
CA SER A 64 -19.25 1.66 20.78
C SER A 64 -20.20 0.50 20.50
N THR A 65 -21.32 0.43 21.22
CA THR A 65 -22.36 -0.60 21.08
C THR A 65 -23.31 -0.35 19.92
N GLN A 66 -23.31 0.85 19.31
CA GLN A 66 -24.15 1.17 18.16
C GLN A 66 -23.40 0.95 16.84
N ARG A 67 -24.02 0.18 15.93
CA ARG A 67 -23.54 -0.08 14.57
C ARG A 67 -23.16 1.24 13.86
N VAL A 68 -21.96 1.30 13.29
CA VAL A 68 -21.49 2.42 12.46
C VAL A 68 -22.47 2.61 11.31
N ARG A 69 -22.96 3.83 11.10
CA ARG A 69 -23.88 4.13 10.00
C ARG A 69 -23.10 4.24 8.69
N ASP A 70 -23.72 3.91 7.56
CA ASP A 70 -23.04 3.94 6.25
C ASP A 70 -22.38 5.30 5.95
N ARG A 71 -23.06 6.42 6.28
CA ARG A 71 -22.51 7.78 6.12
C ARG A 71 -21.22 8.00 6.91
N GLU A 72 -21.09 7.39 8.09
CA GLU A 72 -19.89 7.48 8.92
C GLU A 72 -18.77 6.60 8.37
N ALA A 73 -19.10 5.42 7.85
CA ALA A 73 -18.15 4.53 7.18
C ALA A 73 -17.56 5.19 5.91
N PHE A 74 -18.40 5.74 5.03
CA PHE A 74 -17.95 6.47 3.83
C PHE A 74 -17.08 7.68 4.19
N ALA A 75 -17.50 8.49 5.16
CA ALA A 75 -16.71 9.64 5.60
C ALA A 75 -15.36 9.22 6.21
N SER A 76 -15.33 8.11 6.97
CA SER A 76 -14.10 7.60 7.58
C SER A 76 -13.10 7.10 6.53
N VAL A 77 -13.57 6.43 5.48
CA VAL A 77 -12.70 5.99 4.37
C VAL A 77 -12.16 7.21 3.63
N ALA A 78 -13.02 8.16 3.24
CA ALA A 78 -12.61 9.33 2.47
C ALA A 78 -11.61 10.22 3.23
N LEU A 79 -11.87 10.46 4.52
CA LEU A 79 -11.01 11.29 5.37
C LEU A 79 -9.79 10.54 5.90
N GLY A 80 -9.82 9.21 5.91
CA GLY A 80 -8.76 8.34 6.45
C GLY A 80 -7.44 8.45 5.70
N TRP A 81 -7.49 8.62 4.39
CA TRP A 81 -6.29 8.68 3.56
C TRP A 81 -5.47 9.96 3.79
N ILE A 82 -6.12 11.10 4.04
CA ILE A 82 -5.45 12.40 4.19
C ILE A 82 -4.35 12.37 5.28
N PRO A 83 -4.61 11.97 6.54
CA PRO A 83 -3.56 11.93 7.56
C PRO A 83 -2.53 10.82 7.31
N VAL A 84 -2.91 9.72 6.64
CA VAL A 84 -1.97 8.64 6.28
C VAL A 84 -0.96 9.13 5.25
N ILE A 85 -1.42 9.84 4.21
CA ILE A 85 -0.59 10.47 3.19
C ILE A 85 0.27 11.57 3.83
N ALA A 86 -0.32 12.41 4.68
CA ALA A 86 0.42 13.47 5.37
C ALA A 86 1.55 12.92 6.26
N LEU A 87 1.33 11.77 6.90
CA LEU A 87 2.36 11.11 7.69
C LEU A 87 3.40 10.44 6.81
N GLY A 88 2.98 9.79 5.72
CA GLY A 88 3.87 9.08 4.82
C GLY A 88 4.69 9.97 3.90
N SER A 89 4.31 11.23 3.72
CA SER A 89 5.13 12.22 3.02
C SER A 89 6.34 12.67 3.85
N MET A 90 6.27 12.58 5.19
CA MET A 90 7.31 13.13 6.03
C MET A 90 8.68 12.47 5.87
N PRO A 91 8.82 11.13 5.72
CA PRO A 91 10.12 10.54 5.43
C PRO A 91 10.76 11.06 4.14
N PHE A 92 9.99 11.33 3.09
CA PHE A 92 10.52 11.92 1.85
C PHE A 92 10.96 13.37 2.05
N TRP A 93 10.21 14.14 2.85
CA TRP A 93 10.49 15.55 3.10
C TRP A 93 11.63 15.78 4.10
N LEU A 94 11.79 14.90 5.08
CA LEU A 94 12.81 14.99 6.13
C LEU A 94 14.05 14.15 5.83
N GLY A 95 13.95 13.16 4.95
CA GLY A 95 15.04 12.25 4.54
C GLY A 95 15.89 12.77 3.40
N GLY A 96 15.64 13.99 2.91
CA GLY A 96 16.46 14.62 1.86
C GLY A 96 16.16 14.12 0.44
N THR A 97 15.14 13.28 0.24
CA THR A 97 14.68 12.89 -1.11
C THR A 97 14.21 14.10 -1.92
N PHE A 98 13.56 15.05 -1.25
CA PHE A 98 13.23 16.37 -1.78
C PHE A 98 13.68 17.45 -0.78
N TYR A 99 13.77 18.70 -1.22
CA TYR A 99 14.16 19.82 -0.35
C TYR A 99 13.25 19.92 0.89
N GLY A 100 13.87 19.79 2.05
CA GLY A 100 13.22 19.71 3.35
C GLY A 100 13.52 20.90 4.26
N PRO A 101 12.94 20.91 5.47
CA PRO A 101 13.21 21.94 6.47
C PRO A 101 14.67 22.01 6.89
N TYR A 102 15.40 20.89 6.84
CA TYR A 102 16.80 20.85 7.20
C TYR A 102 17.68 21.61 6.20
N ASP A 103 17.32 21.58 4.91
CA ASP A 103 18.05 22.27 3.84
C ASP A 103 17.85 23.80 3.90
N LEU A 104 16.71 24.25 4.43
CA LEU A 104 16.47 25.66 4.74
C LEU A 104 17.37 26.14 5.89
N ILE A 105 17.57 25.30 6.90
CA ILE A 105 18.39 25.63 8.08
C ILE A 105 19.88 25.68 7.72
N SER A 106 20.33 24.83 6.79
CA SER A 106 21.70 24.85 6.28
C SER A 106 21.96 25.95 5.24
N ASN A 107 20.93 26.68 4.80
CA ASN A 107 20.96 27.64 3.68
C ASN A 107 21.28 27.03 2.31
N ASP A 108 21.00 25.73 2.14
CA ASP A 108 21.17 25.03 0.86
C ASP A 108 19.92 25.15 -0.05
N ALA A 109 18.78 25.55 0.52
CA ALA A 109 17.53 25.73 -0.20
C ALA A 109 16.76 26.99 0.23
N SER A 110 16.03 27.57 -0.72
CA SER A 110 15.09 28.67 -0.49
C SER A 110 13.78 28.18 0.13
N PHE A 111 13.02 29.09 0.76
CA PHE A 111 11.70 28.77 1.32
C PHE A 111 10.72 28.22 0.27
N VAL A 112 10.82 28.67 -0.99
CA VAL A 112 9.96 28.21 -2.08
C VAL A 112 10.30 26.77 -2.46
N GLU A 113 11.58 26.41 -2.52
CA GLU A 113 12.01 25.04 -2.79
C GLU A 113 11.56 24.06 -1.71
N VAL A 114 11.62 24.46 -0.44
CA VAL A 114 11.10 23.63 0.66
C VAL A 114 9.59 23.41 0.55
N LEU A 115 8.84 24.43 0.11
CA LEU A 115 7.39 24.28 -0.13
C LEU A 115 7.10 23.35 -1.31
N HIS A 116 7.89 23.43 -2.38
CA HIS A 116 7.81 22.47 -3.49
C HIS A 116 8.18 21.05 -3.04
N GLY A 117 9.22 20.90 -2.23
CA GLY A 117 9.63 19.60 -1.68
C GLY A 117 8.56 18.97 -0.82
N LEU A 118 7.78 19.75 -0.07
CA LEU A 118 6.58 19.25 0.64
C LEU A 118 5.52 18.71 -0.33
N LEU A 119 5.26 19.42 -1.43
CA LEU A 119 4.30 18.99 -2.45
C LEU A 119 4.77 17.73 -3.19
N TYR A 120 6.06 17.63 -3.52
CA TYR A 120 6.64 16.45 -4.16
C TYR A 120 6.59 15.24 -3.21
N SER A 121 6.93 15.44 -1.94
CA SER A 121 6.82 14.41 -0.90
C SER A 121 5.38 13.94 -0.71
N TRP A 122 4.42 14.87 -0.78
CA TRP A 122 2.99 14.55 -0.71
C TRP A 122 2.55 13.73 -1.93
N PHE A 123 2.97 14.11 -3.13
CA PHE A 123 2.69 13.36 -4.36
C PHE A 123 3.25 11.94 -4.27
N GLU A 124 4.51 11.80 -3.84
CA GLU A 124 5.17 10.50 -3.71
C GLU A 124 4.45 9.59 -2.72
N SER A 125 4.05 10.15 -1.57
CA SER A 125 3.27 9.42 -0.58
C SER A 125 1.86 9.06 -1.07
N MET A 126 1.18 9.95 -1.80
CA MET A 126 -0.10 9.63 -2.43
C MET A 126 0.07 8.45 -3.38
N SER A 127 1.01 8.56 -4.32
CA SER A 127 1.27 7.54 -5.33
C SER A 127 1.58 6.17 -4.73
N GLY A 128 2.34 6.14 -3.63
CA GLY A 128 2.59 4.92 -2.87
C GLY A 128 1.32 4.33 -2.26
N PHE A 129 0.62 5.07 -1.39
CA PHE A 129 -0.56 4.56 -0.69
C PHE A 129 -1.76 4.25 -1.60
N THR A 130 -1.88 4.91 -2.75
CA THR A 130 -2.93 4.62 -3.73
C THR A 130 -2.51 3.58 -4.76
N THR A 131 -1.31 2.98 -4.60
CA THR A 131 -0.75 1.98 -5.51
C THR A 131 -0.72 2.45 -6.96
N THR A 132 -0.42 3.73 -7.19
CA THR A 132 -0.37 4.34 -8.53
C THR A 132 0.97 4.11 -9.20
N GLY A 133 2.07 4.17 -8.44
CA GLY A 133 3.43 3.92 -8.95
C GLY A 133 4.09 5.05 -9.73
N ALA A 134 3.43 6.21 -9.88
CA ALA A 134 4.05 7.40 -10.45
C ALA A 134 5.07 8.01 -9.47
N THR A 135 6.18 8.54 -9.96
CA THR A 135 7.24 9.09 -9.10
C THR A 135 7.71 10.45 -9.60
N LEU A 136 8.12 11.31 -8.66
CA LEU A 136 8.80 12.58 -8.93
C LEU A 136 10.29 12.53 -8.55
N ILE A 137 10.79 11.38 -8.10
CA ILE A 137 12.22 11.17 -7.89
C ILE A 137 12.87 11.05 -9.26
N ASP A 138 13.53 12.12 -9.67
CA ASP A 138 14.30 12.25 -10.90
C ASP A 138 15.49 13.21 -10.66
N SER A 139 16.50 13.09 -11.50
CA SER A 139 17.67 13.95 -11.67
C SER A 139 17.39 15.45 -11.65
N THR A 140 16.16 15.89 -11.96
CA THR A 140 15.79 17.32 -11.97
C THR A 140 15.14 17.82 -10.68
N LEU A 141 14.56 16.94 -9.87
CA LEU A 141 13.71 17.31 -8.73
C LEU A 141 14.27 16.86 -7.37
N SER A 142 15.10 15.82 -7.34
CA SER A 142 15.72 15.34 -6.09
C SER A 142 17.09 15.97 -5.87
N PRO A 143 17.35 16.67 -4.75
CA PRO A 143 18.66 17.27 -4.46
C PRO A 143 19.79 16.26 -4.37
N ILE A 144 19.49 14.99 -4.10
CA ILE A 144 20.45 13.88 -4.09
C ILE A 144 21.04 13.67 -5.49
N CYS A 145 20.23 13.88 -6.54
CA CYS A 145 20.58 13.54 -7.92
C CYS A 145 20.94 14.76 -8.78
N ILE A 146 20.48 15.97 -8.43
CA ILE A 146 20.65 17.21 -9.23
C ILE A 146 22.13 17.50 -9.56
N ASN A 147 23.05 17.17 -8.66
CA ASN A 147 24.47 17.47 -8.83
C ASN A 147 25.28 16.34 -9.50
N ALA A 148 24.64 15.21 -9.84
CA ALA A 148 25.33 14.00 -10.27
C ALA A 148 25.32 13.74 -11.79
N GLY A 149 24.66 14.60 -12.58
CA GLY A 149 24.60 14.51 -14.06
C GLY A 149 23.42 13.68 -14.59
N GLN A 150 23.27 13.59 -15.92
CA GLN A 150 22.11 12.94 -16.57
C GLN A 150 22.15 11.39 -16.58
N ASP A 151 23.28 10.76 -16.23
CA ASP A 151 23.47 9.31 -16.33
C ASP A 151 23.35 8.58 -14.98
N ILE A 152 22.83 9.24 -13.94
CA ILE A 152 22.67 8.63 -12.60
C ILE A 152 21.30 7.94 -12.47
N ASP A 153 21.30 6.77 -11.82
CA ASP A 153 20.07 6.13 -11.36
C ASP A 153 19.58 6.81 -10.08
N CYS A 154 18.69 7.79 -10.24
CA CYS A 154 18.29 8.68 -9.16
C CYS A 154 17.50 7.95 -8.06
N ILE A 155 16.71 6.93 -8.42
CA ILE A 155 16.03 6.09 -7.44
C ILE A 155 17.05 5.22 -6.68
N ALA A 156 18.00 4.58 -7.36
CA ALA A 156 18.96 3.68 -6.69
C ALA A 156 19.86 4.40 -5.68
N GLU A 157 20.11 5.69 -5.89
CA GLU A 157 20.91 6.55 -5.01
C GLU A 157 20.14 7.05 -3.78
N GLN A 158 18.82 6.84 -3.74
CA GLN A 158 18.05 7.15 -2.54
C GLN A 158 18.47 6.25 -1.37
N PRO A 159 18.39 6.75 -0.13
CA PRO A 159 18.61 5.93 1.07
C PRO A 159 17.76 4.67 1.06
N LYS A 160 18.32 3.53 1.47
CA LYS A 160 17.64 2.22 1.44
C LYS A 160 16.37 2.23 2.28
N SER A 161 16.34 2.97 3.39
CA SER A 161 15.13 3.13 4.20
C SER A 161 14.01 3.87 3.47
N ILE A 162 14.35 4.82 2.58
CA ILE A 162 13.38 5.52 1.74
C ILE A 162 12.85 4.59 0.65
N LEU A 163 13.73 3.84 0.00
CA LEU A 163 13.34 2.80 -0.97
C LEU A 163 12.38 1.78 -0.36
N LEU A 164 12.72 1.28 0.83
CA LEU A 164 11.84 0.38 1.59
C LEU A 164 10.50 1.04 1.95
N TRP A 165 10.51 2.31 2.37
CA TRP A 165 9.29 3.06 2.67
C TRP A 165 8.39 3.18 1.43
N ARG A 166 8.95 3.49 0.25
CA ARG A 166 8.21 3.57 -1.02
C ARG A 166 7.43 2.28 -1.28
N SER A 167 8.13 1.15 -1.35
CA SER A 167 7.48 -0.14 -1.63
C SER A 167 6.51 -0.56 -0.51
N LEU A 168 6.86 -0.28 0.75
CA LEU A 168 5.99 -0.62 1.88
C LEU A 168 4.68 0.20 1.86
N THR A 169 4.70 1.48 1.46
CA THR A 169 3.46 2.27 1.32
C THR A 169 2.54 1.68 0.25
N GLN A 170 3.07 1.14 -0.85
CA GLN A 170 2.26 0.40 -1.83
C GLN A 170 1.68 -0.88 -1.21
N TRP A 171 2.49 -1.67 -0.50
CA TRP A 171 2.01 -2.88 0.14
C TRP A 171 0.87 -2.61 1.14
N LEU A 172 0.99 -1.53 1.92
CA LEU A 172 -0.06 -1.06 2.84
C LEU A 172 -1.29 -0.49 2.11
N GLY A 173 -1.08 0.19 0.99
CA GLY A 173 -2.14 0.68 0.10
C GLY A 173 -2.97 -0.46 -0.49
N GLY A 174 -2.30 -1.49 -1.02
CA GLY A 174 -2.90 -2.66 -1.64
C GLY A 174 -3.82 -3.41 -0.68
N ILE A 175 -3.37 -3.66 0.56
CA ILE A 175 -4.26 -4.25 1.58
C ILE A 175 -5.44 -3.33 1.92
N GLY A 176 -5.24 -2.01 1.92
CA GLY A 176 -6.31 -1.03 2.11
C GLY A 176 -7.41 -1.14 1.04
N VAL A 177 -7.02 -1.26 -0.24
CA VAL A 177 -7.96 -1.41 -1.37
C VAL A 177 -8.70 -2.75 -1.29
N ILE A 178 -8.02 -3.85 -0.97
CA ILE A 178 -8.64 -5.17 -0.78
C ILE A 178 -9.70 -5.11 0.33
N MET A 179 -9.38 -4.46 1.45
CA MET A 179 -10.31 -4.32 2.58
C MET A 179 -11.48 -3.40 2.25
N LEU A 180 -11.26 -2.32 1.49
CA LEU A 180 -12.33 -1.45 1.02
C LEU A 180 -13.31 -2.22 0.12
N GLY A 181 -12.78 -3.04 -0.81
CA GLY A 181 -13.60 -3.92 -1.66
C GLY A 181 -14.47 -4.86 -0.81
N LEU A 182 -13.89 -5.51 0.20
CA LEU A 182 -14.62 -6.37 1.13
C LEU A 182 -15.75 -5.62 1.86
N LEU A 183 -15.51 -4.39 2.32
CA LEU A 183 -16.51 -3.55 3.00
C LEU A 183 -17.67 -3.18 2.08
N ILE A 184 -17.38 -2.80 0.82
CA ILE A 184 -18.40 -2.47 -0.17
C ILE A 184 -19.24 -3.71 -0.48
N PHE A 185 -18.62 -4.85 -0.81
CA PHE A 185 -19.34 -6.09 -1.07
C PHE A 185 -20.17 -6.55 0.15
N SER A 186 -19.60 -6.49 1.37
CA SER A 186 -20.33 -6.87 2.58
C SER A 186 -21.53 -5.97 2.86
N SER A 187 -21.48 -4.68 2.50
CA SER A 187 -22.62 -3.77 2.70
C SER A 187 -23.72 -4.00 1.66
N VAL A 188 -23.36 -4.27 0.40
CA VAL A 188 -24.31 -4.60 -0.68
C VAL A 188 -24.98 -5.96 -0.45
N LEU A 189 -24.20 -7.02 -0.18
CA LEU A 189 -24.72 -8.37 0.11
C LEU A 189 -25.49 -8.41 1.44
N GLY A 190 -24.98 -7.72 2.48
CA GLY A 190 -25.64 -7.61 3.78
C GLY A 190 -26.94 -6.82 3.73
N GLY A 191 -27.04 -5.82 2.85
CA GLY A 191 -28.26 -5.05 2.59
C GLY A 191 -29.36 -5.89 1.96
N GLY A 192 -29.03 -6.69 0.93
CA GLY A 192 -29.97 -7.63 0.30
C GLY A 192 -30.43 -8.74 1.26
N MET A 193 -29.54 -9.21 2.14
CA MET A 193 -29.88 -10.22 3.15
C MET A 193 -30.80 -9.67 4.26
N ASN A 194 -30.83 -8.34 4.49
CA ASN A 194 -31.81 -7.71 5.38
C ASN A 194 -33.19 -7.57 4.73
N LEU A 195 -33.27 -7.33 3.41
CA LEU A 195 -34.52 -7.37 2.65
C LEU A 195 -35.10 -8.79 2.59
N ALA A 196 -34.27 -9.79 2.29
CA ALA A 196 -34.67 -11.21 2.31
C ALA A 196 -35.13 -11.66 3.71
N ARG A 197 -34.53 -11.13 4.79
CA ARG A 197 -35.00 -11.33 6.17
C ARG A 197 -36.32 -10.62 6.50
N ALA A 198 -36.60 -9.49 5.85
CA ALA A 198 -37.86 -8.78 6.04
C ALA A 198 -39.03 -9.49 5.33
N GLU A 199 -38.75 -10.25 4.27
CA GLU A 199 -39.75 -11.04 3.54
C GLU A 199 -39.98 -12.44 4.12
N LEU A 200 -39.05 -12.99 4.90
CA LEU A 200 -39.17 -14.34 5.47
C LEU A 200 -39.57 -14.32 6.96
N THR A 201 -40.82 -14.70 7.23
CA THR A 201 -41.36 -14.93 8.58
C THR A 201 -40.97 -16.33 9.09
N GLY A 202 -39.83 -16.45 9.79
CA GLY A 202 -39.47 -17.72 10.44
C GLY A 202 -38.27 -17.62 11.38
N PRO A 203 -38.27 -18.34 12.54
CA PRO A 203 -37.18 -18.32 13.50
C PRO A 203 -36.10 -19.34 13.11
N SER A 204 -35.38 -19.09 12.02
CA SER A 204 -34.10 -19.77 11.76
C SER A 204 -33.42 -19.18 10.54
N LEU A 205 -32.58 -18.19 10.77
CA LEU A 205 -31.32 -18.12 10.05
C LEU A 205 -30.27 -18.10 11.14
N SER A 206 -29.60 -19.24 11.31
CA SER A 206 -28.29 -19.31 11.96
C SER A 206 -27.46 -18.11 11.49
N ARG A 207 -26.57 -17.61 12.35
CA ARG A 207 -25.64 -16.51 12.06
C ARG A 207 -24.77 -16.84 10.83
N LEU A 208 -25.33 -16.73 9.64
CA LEU A 208 -24.71 -16.88 8.34
C LEU A 208 -24.50 -15.48 7.76
N GLY A 209 -23.99 -14.56 8.58
CA GLY A 209 -23.18 -13.49 8.04
C GLY A 209 -21.76 -14.04 8.00
N PRO A 210 -20.98 -13.85 6.91
CA PRO A 210 -19.54 -14.00 7.04
C PRO A 210 -19.12 -13.06 8.18
N ASP A 211 -18.43 -13.59 9.20
CA ASP A 211 -17.79 -12.73 10.16
C ASP A 211 -16.76 -11.91 9.36
N LEU A 212 -17.06 -10.63 9.15
CA LEU A 212 -16.26 -9.73 8.32
C LEU A 212 -14.79 -9.75 8.76
N GLN A 213 -14.56 -9.93 10.07
CA GLN A 213 -13.23 -10.07 10.65
C GLN A 213 -12.55 -11.38 10.21
N SER A 214 -13.27 -12.50 10.19
CA SER A 214 -12.76 -13.78 9.71
C SER A 214 -12.39 -13.74 8.22
N THR A 215 -13.23 -13.11 7.39
CA THR A 215 -12.96 -12.99 5.95
C THR A 215 -11.78 -12.06 5.70
N ALA A 216 -11.74 -10.89 6.34
CA ALA A 216 -10.60 -9.98 6.29
C ALA A 216 -9.28 -10.66 6.68
N ARG A 217 -9.28 -11.47 7.76
CA ARG A 217 -8.10 -12.22 8.20
C ARG A 217 -7.59 -13.19 7.14
N ILE A 218 -8.49 -13.89 6.46
CA ILE A 218 -8.12 -14.85 5.41
C ILE A 218 -7.53 -14.11 4.20
N LEU A 219 -8.15 -13.03 3.74
CA LEU A 219 -7.64 -12.25 2.61
C LEU A 219 -6.25 -11.67 2.93
N TRP A 220 -6.06 -11.17 4.15
CA TRP A 220 -4.77 -10.69 4.63
C TRP A 220 -3.70 -11.80 4.65
N LEU A 221 -4.08 -13.02 5.06
CA LEU A 221 -3.18 -14.17 5.05
C LEU A 221 -2.77 -14.56 3.63
N ILE A 222 -3.72 -14.58 2.68
CA ILE A 222 -3.44 -14.87 1.26
C ILE A 222 -2.48 -13.83 0.68
N TYR A 223 -2.76 -12.54 0.92
CA TYR A 223 -1.92 -11.42 0.47
C TYR A 223 -0.48 -11.54 0.99
N THR A 224 -0.34 -11.78 2.30
CA THR A 224 0.97 -11.92 2.94
C THR A 224 1.70 -13.18 2.47
N PHE A 225 0.98 -14.30 2.30
CA PHE A 225 1.54 -15.55 1.80
C PHE A 225 2.09 -15.40 0.39
N LEU A 226 1.31 -14.83 -0.54
CA LEU A 226 1.78 -14.60 -1.90
C LEU A 226 2.97 -13.64 -1.91
N THR A 227 2.96 -12.59 -1.09
CA THR A 227 4.10 -11.67 -0.96
C THR A 227 5.37 -12.42 -0.54
N VAL A 228 5.32 -13.21 0.54
CA VAL A 228 6.49 -13.97 1.04
C VAL A 228 6.93 -15.03 0.04
N PHE A 229 5.98 -15.63 -0.68
CA PHE A 229 6.28 -16.61 -1.70
C PHE A 229 7.02 -15.99 -2.90
N GLU A 230 6.60 -14.82 -3.37
CA GLU A 230 7.32 -14.07 -4.40
C GLU A 230 8.73 -13.68 -3.93
N ILE A 231 8.86 -13.18 -2.69
CA ILE A 231 10.18 -12.84 -2.10
C ILE A 231 11.12 -14.04 -2.18
N GLY A 232 10.63 -15.23 -1.79
CA GLY A 232 11.42 -16.46 -1.84
C GLY A 232 11.83 -16.84 -3.26
N LEU A 233 10.93 -16.76 -4.23
CA LEU A 233 11.23 -17.09 -5.63
C LEU A 233 12.22 -16.09 -6.25
N LEU A 234 12.03 -14.79 -6.04
CA LEU A 234 12.95 -13.77 -6.53
C LEU A 234 14.34 -13.87 -5.89
N TYR A 235 14.41 -14.21 -4.61
CA TYR A 235 15.68 -14.36 -3.89
C TYR A 235 16.41 -15.65 -4.29
N PHE A 236 15.75 -16.80 -4.24
CA PHE A 236 16.42 -18.10 -4.44
C PHE A 236 16.54 -18.52 -5.90
N LEU A 237 15.57 -18.20 -6.75
CA LEU A 237 15.60 -18.53 -8.18
C LEU A 237 16.05 -17.36 -9.04
N GLY A 238 15.58 -16.15 -8.71
CA GLY A 238 15.92 -14.93 -9.46
C GLY A 238 17.31 -14.37 -9.17
N ASP A 239 18.00 -14.85 -8.12
CA ASP A 239 19.31 -14.32 -7.67
C ASP A 239 19.29 -12.80 -7.35
N MET A 240 18.12 -12.27 -6.98
CA MET A 240 18.00 -10.91 -6.50
C MET A 240 18.55 -10.78 -5.07
N SER A 241 19.09 -9.61 -4.73
CA SER A 241 19.38 -9.31 -3.32
C SER A 241 18.09 -9.35 -2.50
N ILE A 242 18.17 -9.79 -1.24
CA ILE A 242 16.99 -9.86 -0.35
C ILE A 242 16.25 -8.52 -0.25
N PHE A 243 16.99 -7.40 -0.29
CA PHE A 243 16.42 -6.06 -0.29
C PHE A 243 15.57 -5.82 -1.54
N ASN A 244 16.07 -6.14 -2.73
CA ASN A 244 15.31 -5.99 -3.96
C ASN A 244 14.12 -6.96 -3.99
N SER A 245 14.32 -8.23 -3.62
CA SER A 245 13.23 -9.21 -3.58
C SER A 245 12.05 -8.75 -2.70
N ILE A 246 12.33 -8.14 -1.54
CA ILE A 246 11.29 -7.55 -0.67
C ILE A 246 10.60 -6.39 -1.37
N ASN A 247 11.35 -5.42 -1.89
CA ASN A 247 10.79 -4.21 -2.50
C ASN A 247 9.94 -4.51 -3.74
N TYR A 248 10.40 -5.39 -4.63
CA TYR A 248 9.64 -5.78 -5.82
C TYR A 248 8.40 -6.57 -5.43
N SER A 249 8.48 -7.54 -4.51
CA SER A 249 7.29 -8.31 -4.09
C SER A 249 6.23 -7.44 -3.40
N PHE A 250 6.65 -6.46 -2.60
CA PHE A 250 5.73 -5.48 -2.01
C PHE A 250 4.98 -4.67 -3.08
N SER A 251 5.68 -4.30 -4.14
CA SER A 251 5.11 -3.54 -5.24
C SER A 251 4.21 -4.38 -6.15
N THR A 252 4.66 -5.59 -6.51
CA THR A 252 3.92 -6.54 -7.38
C THR A 252 2.58 -6.90 -6.77
N LEU A 253 2.55 -7.34 -5.50
CA LEU A 253 1.30 -7.77 -4.86
C LEU A 253 0.33 -6.61 -4.65
N ALA A 254 0.84 -5.40 -4.47
CA ALA A 254 0.04 -4.19 -4.40
C ALA A 254 -0.42 -3.70 -5.78
N THR A 255 0.04 -4.30 -6.88
CA THR A 255 -0.16 -3.82 -8.26
C THR A 255 0.30 -2.38 -8.47
N GLY A 256 1.35 -1.96 -7.75
CA GLY A 256 1.75 -0.56 -7.66
C GLY A 256 2.80 -0.13 -8.70
N GLY A 257 3.90 -0.86 -8.85
CA GLY A 257 4.95 -0.60 -9.85
C GLY A 257 6.15 0.25 -9.41
N PHE A 258 6.36 0.51 -8.11
CA PHE A 258 7.62 1.07 -7.62
C PHE A 258 8.77 0.05 -7.68
N GLY A 259 9.95 0.52 -8.11
CA GLY A 259 11.20 -0.23 -8.12
C GLY A 259 12.29 0.40 -7.25
N THR A 260 13.46 -0.25 -7.22
CA THR A 260 14.66 0.22 -6.50
C THR A 260 15.69 0.87 -7.42
N SER A 261 15.35 1.06 -8.68
CA SER A 261 16.17 1.64 -9.75
C SER A 261 15.27 2.32 -10.76
N ASP A 262 15.78 3.35 -11.45
CA ASP A 262 15.08 4.05 -12.53
C ASP A 262 14.67 3.10 -13.67
N GLY A 263 15.52 2.11 -13.98
CA GLY A 263 15.25 1.07 -14.96
C GLY A 263 14.18 0.03 -14.55
N GLY A 264 13.64 0.11 -13.33
CA GLY A 264 12.61 -0.81 -12.84
C GLY A 264 13.07 -2.28 -12.90
N ILE A 265 12.27 -3.17 -13.47
CA ILE A 265 12.61 -4.60 -13.60
C ILE A 265 13.68 -4.82 -14.69
N MET A 266 13.74 -3.93 -15.69
CA MET A 266 14.66 -4.07 -16.82
C MET A 266 16.13 -3.95 -16.40
N SER A 267 16.42 -3.36 -15.24
CA SER A 267 17.78 -3.24 -14.71
C SER A 267 18.43 -4.58 -14.36
N PHE A 268 17.63 -5.64 -14.19
CA PHE A 268 18.14 -6.98 -13.85
C PHE A 268 18.50 -7.84 -15.07
N ASP A 269 18.08 -7.46 -16.28
CA ASP A 269 18.33 -8.18 -17.54
C ASP A 269 18.14 -9.72 -17.43
N SER A 270 17.01 -10.12 -16.82
CA SER A 270 16.74 -11.53 -16.49
C SER A 270 15.31 -11.90 -16.79
N ALA A 271 15.14 -12.67 -17.87
CA ALA A 271 13.85 -13.22 -18.27
C ALA A 271 13.20 -14.08 -17.16
N LEU A 272 14.00 -14.69 -16.27
CA LEU A 272 13.48 -15.46 -15.14
C LEU A 272 12.81 -14.55 -14.10
N ILE A 273 13.46 -13.44 -13.72
CA ILE A 273 12.89 -12.45 -12.80
C ILE A 273 11.62 -11.85 -13.40
N GLU A 274 11.67 -11.44 -14.66
CA GLU A 274 10.51 -10.91 -15.39
C GLU A 274 9.36 -11.92 -15.39
N SER A 275 9.65 -13.20 -15.65
CA SER A 275 8.64 -14.26 -15.67
C SER A 275 8.01 -14.49 -14.29
N ILE A 276 8.79 -14.48 -13.22
CA ILE A 276 8.28 -14.59 -11.84
C ILE A 276 7.34 -13.41 -11.57
N ILE A 277 7.80 -12.17 -11.78
CA ILE A 277 6.98 -10.98 -11.51
C ILE A 277 5.71 -10.99 -12.36
N MET A 278 5.78 -11.31 -13.65
CA MET A 278 4.61 -11.39 -14.52
C MET A 278 3.56 -12.37 -14.00
N VAL A 279 3.97 -13.55 -13.53
CA VAL A 279 3.03 -14.52 -12.93
C VAL A 279 2.38 -13.94 -11.68
N PHE A 280 3.14 -13.27 -10.81
CA PHE A 280 2.58 -12.67 -9.60
C PHE A 280 1.72 -11.43 -9.86
N MET A 281 2.01 -10.66 -10.91
CA MET A 281 1.11 -9.59 -11.38
C MET A 281 -0.26 -10.18 -11.79
N LEU A 282 -0.28 -11.31 -12.50
CA LEU A 282 -1.53 -12.00 -12.82
C LEU A 282 -2.25 -12.46 -11.55
N LEU A 283 -1.51 -13.07 -10.62
CA LEU A 283 -2.08 -13.55 -9.37
C LEU A 283 -2.63 -12.40 -8.50
N ALA A 284 -1.94 -11.27 -8.45
CA ALA A 284 -2.35 -10.10 -7.66
C ALA A 284 -3.66 -9.47 -8.17
N CYS A 285 -3.91 -9.51 -9.48
CA CYS A 285 -5.11 -8.97 -10.10
C CYS A 285 -6.34 -9.89 -9.97
N ILE A 286 -6.16 -11.18 -9.64
CA ILE A 286 -7.28 -12.09 -9.43
C ILE A 286 -8.03 -11.73 -8.15
N ASN A 287 -9.36 -11.77 -8.22
CA ASN A 287 -10.21 -11.54 -7.06
C ASN A 287 -9.85 -12.50 -5.92
N TYR A 288 -9.46 -11.94 -4.76
CA TYR A 288 -8.93 -12.73 -3.64
C TYR A 288 -9.96 -13.70 -3.03
N SER A 289 -11.26 -13.48 -3.25
CA SER A 289 -12.30 -14.42 -2.85
C SER A 289 -12.21 -15.75 -3.60
N LEU A 290 -11.67 -15.77 -4.82
CA LEU A 290 -11.46 -16.99 -5.61
C LEU A 290 -10.33 -17.84 -5.01
N TYR A 291 -9.27 -17.22 -4.49
CA TYR A 291 -8.24 -17.94 -3.74
C TYR A 291 -8.82 -18.64 -2.52
N TYR A 292 -9.71 -17.97 -1.79
CA TYR A 292 -10.41 -18.58 -0.67
C TYR A 292 -11.25 -19.79 -1.10
N LEU A 293 -11.96 -19.72 -2.22
CA LEU A 293 -12.71 -20.86 -2.78
C LEU A 293 -11.80 -22.03 -3.13
N ILE A 294 -10.64 -21.77 -3.73
CA ILE A 294 -9.65 -22.79 -4.08
C ILE A 294 -9.14 -23.49 -2.82
N ILE A 295 -8.73 -22.72 -1.80
CA ILE A 295 -8.24 -23.25 -0.52
C ILE A 295 -9.33 -24.06 0.20
N SER A 296 -10.60 -23.68 0.03
CA SER A 296 -11.76 -24.38 0.60
C SER A 296 -12.16 -25.66 -0.16
N GLY A 297 -11.35 -26.11 -1.14
CA GLY A 297 -11.61 -27.32 -1.94
C GLY A 297 -12.65 -27.14 -3.06
N ARG A 298 -13.10 -25.90 -3.32
CA ARG A 298 -14.10 -25.55 -4.34
C ARG A 298 -13.46 -24.97 -5.59
N SER A 299 -12.31 -25.50 -6.01
CA SER A 299 -11.55 -25.01 -7.17
C SER A 299 -12.37 -25.01 -8.47
N LYS A 300 -13.29 -25.97 -8.65
CA LYS A 300 -14.20 -26.02 -9.80
C LYS A 300 -15.12 -24.80 -9.89
N ASP A 301 -15.52 -24.24 -8.75
CA ASP A 301 -16.37 -23.06 -8.73
C ASP A 301 -15.56 -21.81 -9.06
N ALA A 302 -14.33 -21.71 -8.54
CA ALA A 302 -13.42 -20.63 -8.88
C ALA A 302 -13.07 -20.58 -10.38
N LEU A 303 -12.85 -21.73 -11.02
CA LEU A 303 -12.54 -21.81 -12.46
C LEU A 303 -13.75 -21.55 -13.37
N LYS A 304 -14.98 -21.62 -12.84
CA LYS A 304 -16.20 -21.27 -13.56
C LYS A 304 -16.52 -19.78 -13.51
N ASP A 305 -15.82 -19.04 -12.66
CA ASP A 305 -16.00 -17.61 -12.49
C ASP A 305 -15.81 -16.86 -13.82
N GLU A 306 -16.81 -16.05 -14.18
CA GLU A 306 -16.82 -15.33 -15.46
C GLU A 306 -15.78 -14.20 -15.47
N GLU A 307 -15.54 -13.55 -14.33
CA GLU A 307 -14.57 -12.46 -14.18
C GLU A 307 -13.16 -13.01 -14.41
N LEU A 308 -12.77 -14.09 -13.75
CA LEU A 308 -11.47 -14.76 -13.93
C LEU A 308 -11.25 -15.18 -15.39
N ARG A 309 -12.23 -15.82 -16.01
CA ARG A 309 -12.10 -16.31 -17.40
C ARG A 309 -11.99 -15.16 -18.39
N THR A 310 -12.78 -14.11 -18.21
CA THR A 310 -12.75 -12.92 -19.06
C THR A 310 -11.44 -12.17 -18.91
N TYR A 311 -10.97 -11.99 -17.67
CA TYR A 311 -9.67 -11.39 -17.35
C TYR A 311 -8.52 -12.12 -18.05
N LEU A 312 -8.43 -13.44 -17.89
CA LEU A 312 -7.38 -14.26 -18.52
C LEU A 312 -7.46 -14.21 -20.05
N LEU A 313 -8.69 -14.21 -20.62
CA LEU A 313 -8.88 -14.10 -22.06
C LEU A 313 -8.40 -12.74 -22.60
N ILE A 314 -8.73 -11.64 -21.93
CA ILE A 314 -8.30 -10.29 -22.33
C ILE A 314 -6.76 -10.21 -22.34
N ILE A 315 -6.11 -10.67 -21.28
CA ILE A 315 -4.65 -10.66 -21.20
C ILE A 315 -4.02 -11.53 -22.28
N PHE A 316 -4.55 -12.73 -22.49
CA PHE A 316 -4.03 -13.63 -23.52
C PHE A 316 -4.13 -13.02 -24.92
N ILE A 317 -5.27 -12.40 -25.26
CA ILE A 317 -5.45 -11.71 -26.54
C ILE A 317 -4.49 -10.51 -26.66
N ALA A 318 -4.37 -9.70 -25.61
CA ALA A 318 -3.46 -8.55 -25.59
C ALA A 318 -1.99 -8.99 -25.78
N TRP A 319 -1.58 -10.05 -25.09
CA TRP A 319 -0.24 -10.62 -25.22
C TRP A 319 0.04 -11.10 -26.64
N LEU A 320 -0.89 -11.84 -27.27
CA LEU A 320 -0.76 -12.26 -28.66
C LEU A 320 -0.69 -11.07 -29.64
N ALA A 321 -1.54 -10.06 -29.44
CA ALA A 321 -1.55 -8.87 -30.28
C ALA A 321 -0.23 -8.09 -30.21
N MET A 322 0.30 -7.91 -28.99
CA MET A 322 1.61 -7.27 -28.78
C MET A 322 2.75 -8.11 -29.34
N GLY A 323 2.73 -9.43 -29.14
CA GLY A 323 3.72 -10.34 -29.70
C GLY A 323 3.75 -10.32 -31.22
N PHE A 324 2.59 -10.25 -31.88
CA PHE A 324 2.51 -10.11 -33.34
C PHE A 324 3.04 -8.75 -33.84
N ASN A 325 2.81 -7.66 -33.10
CA ASN A 325 3.29 -6.33 -33.47
C ASN A 325 4.82 -6.16 -33.38
N LEU A 326 5.49 -7.02 -32.61
CA LEU A 326 6.96 -7.00 -32.46
C LEU A 326 7.69 -7.86 -33.52
N LEU A 327 6.97 -8.67 -34.30
CA LEU A 327 7.48 -9.51 -35.39
C LEU A 327 7.44 -8.76 -36.74
#